data_AF-A0A534P6A3-F1
#
_entry.id   AF-A0A534P6A3-F1
#
_cell.length_a   1.000
_cell.length_b   1.000
_cell.length_c   1.000
_cell.angle_alpha   90.00
_cell.angle_beta   90.00
_cell.angle_gamma   90.00
#
_symmetry.space_group_name_H-M   'P 1'
#
loop_
_entity.id
_entity.type
_entity.pdbx_description
1 polymer ?
#
loop_
_entity_poly.entity_id
_entity_poly.type
_entity_poly.pdbx_seq_one_letter_code
_entity_poly.pdbx_strand_id
1 'polypeptide(L)'
;MLMGIWALVPWLDRRASREQASPAFTDLGVAAILFIGLLTLKAWDIGGGAAAQPDVRAVARACALWTLVAGFAATVLRFAFLRHTWFVFTGAVLLQAALHGFAGFSYLGASAIGALTAATGVVLSRDRSTLAGKPP
;
A
#
# COMPACT_ATOMS: atom_id res chain seq x y z
N MET A 1 5.12 12.22 -11.35
CA MET A 1 4.47 11.84 -10.07
C MET A 1 5.40 11.04 -9.15
N LEU A 2 6.07 9.98 -9.64
CA LEU A 2 7.03 9.18 -8.85
C LEU A 2 8.16 9.99 -8.17
N MET A 3 8.74 10.99 -8.85
CA MET A 3 9.77 11.86 -8.27
C MET A 3 9.27 12.75 -7.11
N GLY A 4 8.01 13.15 -7.12
CA GLY A 4 7.43 13.98 -6.05
C GLY A 4 7.18 13.21 -4.76
N ILE A 5 6.86 11.91 -4.86
CA ILE A 5 6.70 11.01 -3.70
C ILE A 5 8.07 10.71 -3.07
N TRP A 6 9.11 10.54 -3.88
CA TRP A 6 10.49 10.37 -3.40
C TRP A 6 11.02 11.60 -2.66
N ALA A 7 10.69 12.81 -3.11
CA ALA A 7 11.07 14.05 -2.42
C ALA A 7 10.44 14.21 -1.03
N LEU A 8 9.33 13.53 -0.75
CA LEU A 8 8.65 13.57 0.56
C LEU A 8 9.22 12.59 1.58
N VAL A 9 10.04 11.62 1.15
CA VAL A 9 10.64 10.59 2.02
C VAL A 9 11.42 11.17 3.21
N PRO A 10 12.30 12.19 3.06
CA PRO A 10 13.04 12.76 4.18
C PRO A 10 12.14 13.49 5.20
N TRP A 11 10.97 13.97 4.75
CA TRP A 11 10.01 14.70 5.59
C TRP A 11 9.02 13.77 6.29
N LEU A 12 8.71 12.64 5.67
CA LEU A 12 7.93 11.55 6.26
C LEU A 12 8.71 10.83 7.36
N ASP A 13 10.04 10.73 7.23
CA ASP A 13 10.86 9.97 8.17
C ASP A 13 12.29 10.49 8.34
N ARG A 14 12.48 11.32 9.37
CA ARG A 14 13.80 11.83 9.79
C ARG A 14 14.73 10.76 10.35
N ARG A 15 14.24 9.55 10.66
CA ARG A 15 15.09 8.43 11.12
C ARG A 15 15.74 7.72 9.95
N ALA A 16 15.02 7.57 8.83
CA ALA A 16 15.57 7.04 7.58
C ALA A 16 16.72 7.93 7.04
N SER A 17 16.61 9.25 7.18
CA SER A 17 17.71 10.17 6.82
C SER A 17 18.92 10.09 7.77
N ARG A 18 18.81 9.37 8.88
CA ARG A 18 19.88 9.12 9.85
C ARG A 18 20.35 7.66 9.84
N GLU A 19 20.03 6.91 8.77
CA GLU A 19 20.37 5.48 8.59
C GLU A 19 19.85 4.56 9.70
N GLN A 20 18.82 4.98 10.45
CA GLN A 20 18.21 4.15 11.48
C GLN A 20 17.12 3.26 10.89
N ALA A 21 16.96 2.07 11.45
CA ALA A 21 15.89 1.15 11.07
C ALA A 21 14.52 1.84 11.23
N SER A 22 13.78 1.94 10.13
CA SER A 22 12.44 2.54 10.12
C SER A 22 11.39 1.59 9.55
N PRO A 23 10.48 1.08 10.42
CA PRO A 23 9.34 0.29 9.98
C PRO A 23 8.43 1.04 8.99
N ALA A 24 8.34 2.38 9.09
CA ALA A 24 7.49 3.19 8.22
C ALA A 24 8.05 3.33 6.81
N PHE A 25 9.38 3.48 6.68
CA PHE A 25 10.03 3.51 5.37
C PHE A 25 9.93 2.15 4.66
N THR A 26 10.18 1.04 5.38
CA THR A 26 9.98 -0.30 4.81
C THR A 26 8.53 -0.51 4.39
N ASP A 27 7.57 -0.06 5.18
CA ASP A 27 6.16 -0.18 4.83
C ASP A 27 5.79 0.61 3.57
N LEU A 28 6.29 1.84 3.43
CA LEU A 28 6.11 2.64 2.23
C LEU A 28 6.70 1.95 1.00
N GLY A 29 7.91 1.39 1.13
CA GLY A 29 8.56 0.64 0.05
C GLY A 29 7.75 -0.58 -0.38
N VAL A 30 7.26 -1.36 0.57
CA VAL A 30 6.40 -2.53 0.29
C VAL A 30 5.09 -2.11 -0.35
N ALA A 31 4.45 -1.06 0.15
CA ALA A 31 3.23 -0.51 -0.44
C ALA A 31 3.45 -0.04 -1.88
N ALA A 32 4.57 0.63 -2.16
CA ALA A 32 4.94 1.05 -3.51
C ALA A 32 5.15 -0.15 -4.45
N ILE A 33 5.84 -1.20 -3.99
CA ILE A 33 6.04 -2.43 -4.77
C ILE A 33 4.69 -3.09 -5.07
N LEU A 34 3.81 -3.23 -4.08
CA LEU A 34 2.48 -3.82 -4.27
C LEU A 34 1.62 -2.99 -5.23
N PHE A 35 1.68 -1.67 -5.13
CA PHE A 35 0.93 -0.77 -6.00
C PHE A 35 1.43 -0.81 -7.44
N ILE A 36 2.76 -0.77 -7.66
CA ILE A 36 3.35 -0.93 -8.99
C ILE A 36 3.01 -2.33 -9.54
N GLY A 37 3.11 -3.37 -8.72
CA GLY A 37 2.71 -4.73 -9.08
C GLY A 37 1.25 -4.80 -9.53
N LEU A 38 0.32 -4.17 -8.79
CA LEU A 38 -1.08 -4.06 -9.18
C LEU A 38 -1.25 -3.41 -10.56
N LEU A 39 -0.56 -2.29 -10.81
CA LEU A 39 -0.61 -1.59 -12.09
C LEU A 39 -0.07 -2.46 -13.22
N THR A 40 1.02 -3.18 -12.99
CA THR A 40 1.62 -4.11 -13.96
C THR A 40 0.65 -5.26 -14.28
N LEU A 41 0.04 -5.88 -13.27
CA LEU A 41 -0.94 -6.95 -13.48
C LEU A 41 -2.13 -6.47 -14.31
N LYS A 42 -2.61 -5.24 -14.04
CA LYS A 42 -3.69 -4.63 -14.82
C LYS A 42 -3.26 -4.30 -16.25
N ALA A 43 -2.02 -3.85 -16.46
CA ALA A 43 -1.50 -3.54 -17.79
C ALA A 43 -1.32 -4.78 -18.67
N TRP A 44 -1.22 -5.97 -18.08
CA TRP A 44 -1.18 -7.26 -18.77
C TRP A 44 -2.54 -7.96 -18.82
N ASP A 45 -3.62 -7.29 -18.42
CA ASP A 45 -4.99 -7.82 -18.43
C ASP A 45 -5.10 -9.20 -17.74
N ILE A 46 -4.33 -9.40 -16.66
CA ILE A 46 -4.29 -10.67 -15.94
C ILE A 46 -5.69 -11.04 -15.44
N GLY A 47 -6.18 -12.20 -15.89
CA GLY A 47 -7.52 -12.71 -15.56
C GLY A 47 -8.64 -12.25 -16.49
N GLY A 48 -8.35 -11.51 -17.57
CA GLY A 48 -9.33 -11.00 -18.53
C GLY A 48 -9.86 -12.01 -19.56
N GLY A 49 -9.26 -13.21 -19.62
CA GLY A 49 -9.61 -14.25 -20.60
C GLY A 49 -8.93 -14.07 -21.96
N ALA A 50 -9.19 -14.99 -22.89
CA ALA A 50 -8.57 -15.01 -24.23
C ALA A 50 -9.43 -14.37 -25.34
N ALA A 51 -10.48 -13.63 -24.95
CA ALA A 51 -11.35 -12.95 -25.91
C ALA A 51 -10.61 -11.77 -26.58
N ALA A 52 -11.14 -11.31 -27.72
CA ALA A 52 -10.59 -10.16 -28.45
C ALA A 52 -10.55 -8.87 -27.61
N GLN A 53 -11.40 -8.76 -26.59
CA GLN A 53 -11.35 -7.71 -25.60
C GLN A 53 -11.47 -8.32 -24.19
N PRO A 54 -10.56 -7.99 -23.27
CA PRO A 54 -10.55 -8.58 -21.93
C PRO A 54 -11.73 -8.09 -21.09
N ASP A 55 -12.28 -8.97 -20.24
CA ASP A 55 -13.30 -8.57 -19.26
C ASP A 55 -12.65 -7.74 -18.14
N VAL A 56 -12.88 -6.44 -18.18
CA VAL A 56 -12.35 -5.46 -17.22
C VAL A 56 -12.68 -5.82 -15.76
N ARG A 57 -13.84 -6.42 -15.49
CA ARG A 57 -14.23 -6.81 -14.13
C ARG A 57 -13.46 -8.03 -13.66
N ALA A 58 -13.25 -9.01 -14.55
CA ALA A 58 -12.45 -10.18 -14.26
C ALA A 58 -10.99 -9.80 -14.01
N VAL A 59 -10.43 -8.91 -14.85
CA VAL A 59 -9.08 -8.34 -14.64
C VAL A 59 -8.98 -7.66 -13.28
N ALA A 60 -9.93 -6.77 -12.93
CA ALA A 60 -9.91 -6.05 -11.66
C ALA A 60 -9.92 -7.00 -10.45
N ARG A 61 -10.73 -8.06 -10.49
CA ARG A 61 -10.81 -9.07 -9.42
C ARG A 61 -9.54 -9.91 -9.32
N ALA A 62 -9.02 -10.39 -10.44
CA ALA A 62 -7.81 -11.20 -10.47
C ALA A 62 -6.60 -10.40 -9.97
N CYS A 63 -6.43 -9.17 -10.46
CA CYS A 63 -5.38 -8.27 -10.01
C CYS A 63 -5.51 -7.97 -8.50
N ALA A 64 -6.72 -7.67 -8.02
CA ALA A 64 -6.95 -7.45 -6.60
C ALA A 64 -6.63 -8.68 -5.74
N LEU A 65 -7.02 -9.89 -6.19
CA LEU A 65 -6.70 -11.13 -5.50
C LEU A 65 -5.19 -11.33 -5.38
N TRP A 66 -4.45 -11.18 -6.47
CA TRP A 66 -2.99 -11.30 -6.46
C TRP A 66 -2.32 -10.27 -5.56
N THR A 67 -2.76 -9.00 -5.61
CA THR A 67 -2.25 -7.96 -4.72
C THR A 67 -2.55 -8.25 -3.25
N LEU A 68 -3.75 -8.75 -2.94
CA LEU A 68 -4.12 -9.15 -1.58
C LEU A 68 -3.28 -10.32 -1.07
N VAL A 69 -3.09 -11.36 -1.89
CA VAL A 69 -2.26 -12.52 -1.54
C VAL A 69 -0.80 -12.10 -1.32
N ALA A 70 -0.24 -11.31 -2.23
CA ALA A 70 1.13 -10.81 -2.10
C ALA A 70 1.30 -9.90 -0.88
N GLY A 71 0.35 -9.00 -0.63
CA GLY A 71 0.40 -8.11 0.52
C GLY A 71 0.21 -8.84 1.84
N PHE A 72 -0.64 -9.86 1.89
CA PHE A 72 -0.77 -10.74 3.05
C PHE A 72 0.53 -11.48 3.31
N ALA A 73 1.13 -12.11 2.29
CA ALA A 73 2.41 -12.80 2.42
C ALA A 73 3.52 -11.85 2.91
N ALA A 74 3.62 -10.65 2.33
CA ALA A 74 4.58 -9.64 2.75
C ALA A 74 4.34 -9.20 4.21
N THR A 75 3.09 -9.02 4.62
CA THR A 75 2.72 -8.65 5.99
C THR A 75 3.11 -9.74 6.98
N VAL A 76 2.76 -11.00 6.69
CA VAL A 76 3.12 -12.16 7.53
C VAL A 76 4.62 -12.31 7.66
N LEU A 77 5.36 -12.20 6.55
CA LEU A 77 6.83 -12.27 6.55
C LEU A 77 7.43 -11.18 7.45
N ARG A 78 6.98 -9.93 7.27
CA ARG A 78 7.47 -8.78 8.05
C ARG A 78 7.11 -8.88 9.53
N PHE A 79 5.92 -9.39 9.84
CA PHE A 79 5.48 -9.58 11.22
C PHE A 79 6.29 -10.69 11.90
N ALA A 80 6.42 -11.86 11.25
CA ALA A 80 7.06 -13.03 11.84
C ALA A 80 8.59 -12.89 11.96
N PHE A 81 9.26 -12.36 10.94
CA PHE A 81 10.72 -12.34 10.87
C PHE A 81 11.34 -10.98 11.23
N LEU A 82 10.67 -9.88 10.92
CA LEU A 82 11.18 -8.53 11.19
C LEU A 82 10.50 -7.86 12.39
N ARG A 83 9.47 -8.49 12.98
CA ARG A 83 8.67 -7.96 14.10
C ARG A 83 8.11 -6.57 13.82
N HIS A 84 7.88 -6.24 12.55
CA HIS A 84 7.24 -4.97 12.17
C HIS A 84 5.78 -4.99 12.61
N THR A 85 5.32 -3.88 13.19
CA THR A 85 3.93 -3.70 13.65
C THR A 85 3.23 -2.53 12.95
N TRP A 86 3.95 -1.82 12.07
CA TRP A 86 3.45 -0.67 11.34
C TRP A 86 3.22 -1.02 9.86
N PHE A 87 1.96 -0.92 9.41
CA PHE A 87 1.48 -1.38 8.10
C PHE A 87 0.48 -0.42 7.45
N VAL A 88 0.53 0.87 7.77
CA VAL A 88 -0.49 1.85 7.33
C VAL A 88 -0.54 2.00 5.81
N PHE A 89 0.62 2.09 5.13
CA PHE A 89 0.66 2.24 3.68
C PHE A 89 0.33 0.93 2.97
N THR A 90 0.87 -0.19 3.47
CA THR A 90 0.54 -1.52 2.90
C THR A 90 -0.96 -1.77 3.03
N GLY A 91 -1.55 -1.52 4.20
CA GLY A 91 -2.98 -1.64 4.44
C GLY A 91 -3.81 -0.75 3.51
N ALA A 92 -3.40 0.50 3.29
CA ALA A 92 -4.09 1.42 2.38
C ALA A 92 -4.10 0.92 0.93
N VAL A 93 -2.99 0.36 0.43
CA VAL A 93 -2.92 -0.24 -0.91
C VAL A 93 -3.80 -1.48 -1.01
N LEU A 94 -3.79 -2.34 0.02
CA LEU A 94 -4.66 -3.53 0.04
C LEU A 94 -6.14 -3.16 0.09
N LEU A 95 -6.51 -2.14 0.85
CA LEU A 95 -7.86 -1.59 0.88
C LEU A 95 -8.26 -1.03 -0.49
N GLN A 96 -7.40 -0.24 -1.14
CA GLN A 96 -7.65 0.28 -2.48
C GLN A 96 -7.88 -0.85 -3.49
N ALA A 97 -7.03 -1.89 -3.47
CA ALA A 97 -7.18 -3.06 -4.33
C ALA A 97 -8.50 -3.80 -4.07
N ALA A 98 -8.86 -4.00 -2.79
CA ALA A 98 -10.11 -4.67 -2.42
C ALA A 98 -11.36 -3.90 -2.86
N LEU A 99 -11.37 -2.57 -2.64
CA LEU A 99 -12.48 -1.70 -3.03
C LEU A 99 -12.66 -1.68 -4.54
N HIS A 100 -11.56 -1.59 -5.29
CA HIS A 100 -11.63 -1.55 -6.75
C HIS A 100 -11.99 -2.92 -7.35
N GLY A 101 -11.40 -4.01 -6.85
CA GLY A 101 -11.59 -5.35 -7.41
C GLY A 101 -12.92 -6.00 -7.01
N PHE A 102 -13.34 -5.87 -5.75
CA PHE A 102 -14.48 -6.61 -5.22
C PHE A 102 -15.70 -5.74 -4.93
N ALA A 103 -15.50 -4.51 -4.43
CA ALA A 103 -16.61 -3.61 -4.10
C ALA A 103 -17.10 -2.76 -5.27
N GLY A 104 -16.47 -2.88 -6.45
CA GLY A 104 -16.91 -2.20 -7.68
C GLY A 104 -16.67 -0.69 -7.70
N PHE A 105 -15.84 -0.16 -6.79
CA PHE A 105 -15.46 1.25 -6.80
C PHE A 105 -14.63 1.57 -8.04
N SER A 106 -14.79 2.79 -8.56
CA SER A 106 -13.88 3.29 -9.59
C SER A 106 -12.44 3.30 -9.05
N TYR A 107 -11.48 3.13 -9.94
CA TYR A 107 -10.06 3.11 -9.57
C TYR A 107 -9.65 4.38 -8.79
N LEU A 108 -10.10 5.55 -9.25
CA LEU A 108 -9.84 6.83 -8.59
C LEU A 108 -10.55 6.94 -7.24
N GLY A 109 -11.80 6.49 -7.14
CA GLY A 109 -12.54 6.49 -5.88
C GLY A 109 -11.88 5.62 -4.82
N ALA A 110 -11.49 4.39 -5.18
CA ALA A 110 -10.76 3.49 -4.31
C ALA A 110 -9.38 4.07 -3.90
N SER A 111 -8.69 4.73 -4.82
CA SER A 111 -7.39 5.38 -4.56
C SER A 111 -7.53 6.56 -3.59
N ALA A 112 -8.58 7.37 -3.72
CA ALA A 112 -8.86 8.46 -2.81
C ALA A 112 -9.12 7.95 -1.38
N ILE A 113 -9.90 6.88 -1.23
CA ILE A 113 -10.17 6.23 0.07
C ILE A 113 -8.89 5.66 0.68
N GLY A 114 -8.05 5.00 -0.13
CA GLY A 114 -6.74 4.51 0.30
C GLY A 114 -5.84 5.64 0.78
N ALA A 115 -5.74 6.73 0.03
CA ALA A 115 -4.93 7.90 0.41
C ALA A 115 -5.41 8.56 1.71
N LEU A 116 -6.74 8.72 1.88
CA LEU A 116 -7.32 9.23 3.12
C LEU A 116 -7.01 8.31 4.31
N THR A 117 -7.15 7.00 4.13
CA THR A 117 -6.87 6.00 5.18
C THR A 117 -5.39 6.05 5.59
N ALA A 118 -4.48 6.15 4.62
CA ALA A 118 -3.05 6.31 4.89
C ALA A 118 -2.75 7.61 5.65
N ALA A 119 -3.31 8.74 5.21
CA ALA A 119 -3.13 10.03 5.87
C ALA A 119 -3.62 10.01 7.32
N THR A 120 -4.84 9.52 7.56
CA THR A 120 -5.40 9.36 8.91
C THR A 120 -4.56 8.41 9.76
N GLY A 121 -4.15 7.27 9.21
CA GLY A 121 -3.29 6.32 9.92
C GLY A 121 -1.94 6.90 10.33
N VAL A 122 -1.33 7.73 9.48
CA VAL A 122 -0.09 8.45 9.81
C VAL A 122 -0.31 9.46 10.94
N VAL A 123 -1.39 10.25 10.88
CA VAL A 123 -1.74 11.22 11.93
C VAL A 123 -1.92 10.51 13.28
N LEU A 124 -2.77 9.48 13.34
CA LEU A 124 -3.02 8.73 14.56
C LEU A 124 -1.77 8.02 15.12
N SER A 125 -0.85 7.61 14.25
CA SER A 125 0.41 6.99 14.65
C SER A 125 1.37 8.00 15.30
N ARG A 126 1.37 9.26 14.84
CA ARG A 126 2.19 10.34 15.42
C ARG A 126 1.70 10.71 16.82
N ASP A 127 0.39 10.73 17.04
CA ASP A 127 -0.20 11.06 18.34
C ASP A 127 0.02 9.95 19.38
N ARG A 128 0.16 8.69 18.97
CA ARG A 128 0.53 7.60 19.90
C ARG A 128 1.93 7.78 20.49
N SER A 129 2.88 8.33 19.74
CA SER A 129 4.22 8.65 20.28
C SER A 129 4.18 9.79 21.30
N THR A 130 3.34 10.80 21.11
CA THR A 130 3.21 11.94 22.04
C THR A 130 2.48 11.54 23.33
N LEU A 131 1.47 10.67 23.25
CA LEU A 131 0.76 10.13 24.42
C LEU A 131 1.60 9.14 25.25
N ALA A 132 2.60 8.49 24.65
CA ALA A 132 3.50 7.56 25.34
C ALA A 132 4.68 8.25 26.07
N GLY A 133 4.71 9.60 26.13
CA GLY A 133 5.70 10.37 26.88
C GLY A 133 7.14 10.30 26.35
N LYS A 134 7.38 9.73 25.16
CA LYS A 134 8.69 9.77 24.51
C LYS A 134 8.80 11.04 23.65
N PRO A 135 9.74 11.96 23.94
CA PRO A 135 9.92 13.15 23.12
C PRO A 135 10.34 12.78 21.68
N PRO A 136 10.08 13.69 20.71
CA PRO A 136 10.25 13.43 19.27
C PRO A 136 11.67 13.08 18.83
#